data_AF-A0A7C4D3V3-F1
#
_entry.id   AF-A0A7C4D3V3-F1
#
_cell.length_a   1.000
_cell.length_b   1.000
_cell.length_c   1.000
_cell.angle_alpha   90.00
_cell.angle_beta   90.00
_cell.angle_gamma   90.00
#
_symmetry.space_group_name_H-M   'P 1'
#
loop_
_entity.id
_entity.type
_entity.pdbx_description
1 polymer ?
#
loop_
_entity_poly.entity_id
_entity_poly.type
_entity_poly.pdbx_seq_one_letter_code
_entity_poly.pdbx_strand_id
1 'polypeptide(L)'
;MIILRNGYRWISGEFDYNLFRKDILRVQDYEYIVSAPSRNRPFIYPTGLIEIPIQGWTDRTWFDSYMLNDPQSYAEWRKMFGHKPMNKGWRCPWTKPEALDMWIKINLDCLDYAYNNGLLWVICWHPYSHYIHDPENRMLPSLLKAASKKAGKVWICTLRDVVDRMIVVDEEQ
;
A
#
# COMPACT_ATOMS: atom_id res chain seq x y z
N MET A 1 4.40 -20.16 19.30
CA MET A 1 4.83 -19.18 18.25
C MET A 1 5.70 -18.10 18.89
N ILE A 2 6.84 -17.75 18.29
CA ILE A 2 7.83 -16.83 18.88
C ILE A 2 7.29 -15.40 19.06
N ILE A 3 6.38 -14.97 18.19
CA ILE A 3 5.77 -13.63 18.20
C ILE A 3 4.99 -13.40 19.49
N LEU A 4 4.00 -14.25 19.77
CA LEU A 4 3.19 -14.19 20.99
C LEU A 4 4.02 -14.36 22.27
N ARG A 5 5.02 -15.26 22.26
CA ARG A 5 5.93 -15.47 23.41
C ARG A 5 6.74 -14.23 23.78
N ASN A 6 6.91 -13.30 22.85
CA ASN A 6 7.59 -12.02 23.08
C ASN A 6 6.62 -10.84 23.27
N GLY A 7 5.32 -11.12 23.50
CA GLY A 7 4.32 -10.11 23.84
C GLY A 7 3.70 -9.36 22.64
N TYR A 8 4.12 -9.65 21.41
CA TYR A 8 3.46 -9.11 20.21
C TYR A 8 2.12 -9.83 19.98
N ARG A 9 1.07 -9.06 19.66
CA ARG A 9 -0.29 -9.57 19.48
C ARG A 9 -0.75 -9.63 18.03
N TRP A 10 0.00 -8.99 17.13
CA TRP A 10 -0.37 -8.87 15.73
C TRP A 10 0.86 -8.79 14.82
N ILE A 11 0.64 -9.08 13.54
CA ILE A 11 1.58 -8.91 12.44
C ILE A 11 0.89 -8.31 11.21
N SER A 12 1.70 -7.80 10.28
CA SER A 12 1.27 -7.31 8.98
C SER A 12 2.32 -7.72 7.95
N GLY A 13 2.22 -8.96 7.50
CA GLY A 13 3.18 -9.60 6.60
C GLY A 13 2.54 -10.27 5.39
N GLU A 14 1.25 -10.57 5.44
CA GLU A 14 0.52 -11.15 4.30
C GLU A 14 0.34 -10.12 3.18
N PHE A 15 0.43 -10.62 1.93
CA PHE A 15 0.36 -9.81 0.72
C PHE A 15 -0.28 -10.60 -0.43
N ASP A 16 -1.11 -9.95 -1.26
CA ASP A 16 -1.73 -10.59 -2.41
C ASP A 16 -0.76 -10.68 -3.61
N TYR A 17 -0.07 -11.81 -3.71
CA TYR A 17 0.85 -12.08 -4.83
C TYR A 17 0.17 -12.22 -6.20
N ASN A 18 -1.16 -12.34 -6.28
CA ASN A 18 -1.83 -12.40 -7.59
C ASN A 18 -1.79 -11.05 -8.31
N LEU A 19 -1.55 -9.94 -7.60
CA LEU A 19 -1.39 -8.61 -8.18
C LEU A 19 -0.32 -8.59 -9.27
N PHE A 20 0.78 -9.34 -9.11
CA PHE A 20 1.85 -9.44 -10.11
C PHE A 20 1.42 -10.04 -11.45
N ARG A 21 0.26 -10.67 -11.52
CA ARG A 21 -0.31 -11.27 -12.74
C ARG A 21 -1.38 -10.38 -13.39
N LYS A 22 -1.61 -9.18 -12.85
CA LYS A 22 -2.68 -8.27 -13.26
C LYS A 22 -2.18 -7.23 -14.23
N ASP A 23 -2.92 -7.05 -15.30
CA ASP A 23 -2.69 -5.98 -16.27
C ASP A 23 -3.69 -4.86 -16.04
N ILE A 24 -3.20 -3.70 -15.61
CA ILE A 24 -4.04 -2.57 -15.26
C ILE A 24 -4.86 -2.02 -16.44
N LEU A 25 -4.47 -2.35 -17.68
CA LEU A 25 -5.23 -1.98 -18.87
C LEU A 25 -6.47 -2.85 -19.09
N ARG A 26 -6.57 -3.99 -18.40
CA ARG A 26 -7.74 -4.87 -18.45
C ARG A 26 -8.71 -4.50 -17.34
N VAL A 27 -9.96 -4.23 -17.70
CA VAL A 27 -11.01 -3.80 -16.76
C VAL A 27 -11.15 -4.74 -15.56
N GLN A 28 -11.18 -6.06 -15.80
CA GLN A 28 -11.35 -7.05 -14.71
C GLN A 28 -10.15 -7.07 -13.75
N ASP A 29 -8.94 -6.85 -14.27
CA ASP A 29 -7.74 -6.78 -13.45
C ASP A 29 -7.63 -5.44 -12.72
N TYR A 30 -8.11 -4.35 -13.32
CA TYR A 30 -8.26 -3.06 -12.66
C TYR A 30 -9.21 -3.14 -11.47
N GLU A 31 -10.41 -3.70 -11.69
CA GLU A 31 -11.39 -3.94 -10.64
C GLU A 31 -10.83 -4.82 -9.54
N TYR A 32 -10.07 -5.87 -9.90
CA TYR A 32 -9.33 -6.68 -8.94
C TYR A 32 -8.41 -5.79 -8.11
N ILE A 33 -7.50 -5.03 -8.72
CA ILE A 33 -6.55 -4.16 -8.00
C ILE A 33 -7.27 -3.20 -7.04
N VAL A 34 -8.29 -2.49 -7.52
CA VAL A 34 -9.04 -1.49 -6.75
C VAL A 34 -9.81 -2.09 -5.58
N SER A 35 -10.33 -3.31 -5.75
CA SER A 35 -11.06 -4.02 -4.69
C SER A 35 -10.16 -4.76 -3.69
N ALA A 36 -8.84 -4.54 -3.69
CA ALA A 36 -7.94 -5.12 -2.70
C ALA A 36 -8.39 -4.97 -1.22
N PRO A 37 -9.01 -3.85 -0.77
CA PRO A 37 -9.57 -3.73 0.58
C PRO A 37 -10.54 -4.85 0.99
N SER A 38 -11.26 -5.50 0.05
CA SER A 38 -12.26 -6.53 0.36
C SER A 38 -11.71 -7.96 0.41
N ARG A 39 -10.54 -8.24 -0.17
CA ARG A 39 -9.98 -9.60 -0.26
C ARG A 39 -8.98 -9.93 0.84
N ASN A 40 -8.18 -8.94 1.24
CA ASN A 40 -7.10 -9.10 2.22
C ASN A 40 -7.51 -8.51 3.57
N ARG A 41 -8.63 -8.98 4.11
CA ARG A 41 -9.18 -8.47 5.38
C ARG A 41 -8.38 -8.99 6.57
N PRO A 42 -8.29 -8.23 7.68
CA PRO A 42 -7.73 -8.72 8.92
C PRO A 42 -8.36 -10.04 9.38
N PHE A 43 -7.57 -10.92 9.97
CA PHE A 43 -8.03 -12.20 10.50
C PHE A 43 -7.23 -12.63 11.74
N ILE A 44 -7.74 -13.63 12.47
CA ILE A 44 -7.12 -14.13 13.69
C ILE A 44 -6.74 -15.60 13.46
N TYR A 45 -5.46 -15.93 13.65
CA TYR A 45 -5.00 -17.33 13.62
C TYR A 45 -5.59 -18.11 14.81
N PRO A 46 -5.68 -19.46 14.74
CA PRO A 46 -6.09 -20.28 15.90
C PRO A 46 -5.27 -20.09 17.18
N THR A 47 -4.08 -19.49 17.06
CA THR A 47 -3.20 -19.15 18.19
C THR A 47 -3.56 -17.84 18.89
N GLY A 48 -4.54 -17.08 18.37
CA GLY A 48 -4.91 -15.75 18.84
C GLY A 48 -4.06 -14.60 18.27
N LEU A 49 -3.07 -14.89 17.40
CA LEU A 49 -2.32 -13.86 16.69
C LEU A 49 -3.20 -13.21 15.62
N ILE A 50 -3.21 -11.88 15.58
CA ILE A 50 -3.93 -11.11 14.57
C ILE A 50 -3.01 -10.87 13.36
N GLU A 51 -3.49 -11.12 12.15
CA GLU A 51 -2.86 -10.67 10.90
C GLU A 51 -3.67 -9.50 10.34
N ILE A 52 -2.99 -8.41 10.01
CA ILE A 52 -3.54 -7.32 9.20
C ILE A 52 -2.75 -7.26 7.90
N PRO A 53 -3.23 -7.89 6.81
CA PRO A 53 -2.48 -7.95 5.57
C PRO A 53 -2.22 -6.57 4.96
N ILE A 54 -1.11 -6.43 4.23
CA ILE A 54 -0.89 -5.30 3.32
C ILE A 54 -1.86 -5.48 2.14
N GLN A 55 -2.49 -4.39 1.72
CA GLN A 55 -3.53 -4.43 0.71
C GLN A 55 -3.11 -3.69 -0.56
N GLY A 56 -3.39 -4.33 -1.70
CA GLY A 56 -3.04 -3.82 -3.03
C GLY A 56 -1.53 -3.75 -3.24
N TRP A 57 -1.11 -2.94 -4.21
CA TRP A 57 0.29 -2.76 -4.52
C TRP A 57 1.02 -2.01 -3.39
N THR A 58 2.27 -2.39 -3.10
CA THR A 58 3.23 -1.49 -2.43
C THR A 58 3.93 -0.62 -3.47
N ASP A 59 4.50 0.51 -3.03
CA ASP A 59 5.27 1.39 -3.89
C ASP A 59 6.43 0.65 -4.58
N ARG A 60 7.14 -0.24 -3.88
CA ARG A 60 8.22 -1.06 -4.47
C ARG A 60 7.69 -2.00 -5.54
N THR A 61 6.61 -2.73 -5.25
CA THR A 61 6.04 -3.66 -6.23
C THR A 61 5.46 -2.93 -7.44
N TRP A 62 5.00 -1.70 -7.24
CA TRP A 62 4.50 -0.83 -8.30
C TRP A 62 5.65 -0.25 -9.14
N PHE A 63 6.57 0.50 -8.54
CA PHE A 63 7.59 1.26 -9.28
C PHE A 63 8.84 0.44 -9.62
N ASP A 64 9.29 -0.42 -8.70
CA ASP A 64 10.53 -1.20 -8.82
C ASP A 64 10.26 -2.61 -9.39
N SER A 65 9.03 -2.91 -9.82
CA SER A 65 8.72 -4.15 -10.52
C SER A 65 7.71 -3.94 -11.66
N TYR A 66 6.45 -3.58 -11.39
CA TYR A 66 5.40 -3.55 -12.42
C TYR A 66 5.57 -2.43 -13.47
N MET A 67 5.89 -1.22 -13.02
CA MET A 67 6.11 -0.04 -13.88
C MET A 67 7.58 0.16 -14.28
N LEU A 68 8.45 -0.81 -13.96
CA LEU A 68 9.86 -0.77 -14.32
C LEU A 68 10.01 -1.03 -15.82
N ASN A 69 10.54 -0.05 -16.55
CA ASN A 69 10.78 -0.12 -17.99
C ASN A 69 12.23 -0.49 -18.33
N ASP A 70 13.19 -0.11 -17.47
CA ASP A 70 14.60 -0.45 -17.64
C ASP A 70 15.19 -1.11 -16.38
N PRO A 71 15.04 -2.44 -16.24
CA PRO A 71 15.53 -3.17 -15.07
C PRO A 71 17.05 -3.14 -14.91
N GLN A 72 17.79 -3.03 -16.02
CA GLN A 72 19.26 -3.00 -15.98
C GLN A 72 19.74 -1.68 -15.38
N SER A 73 19.24 -0.55 -15.88
CA SER A 73 19.57 0.77 -15.33
C SER A 73 19.19 0.89 -13.86
N TYR A 74 18.03 0.37 -13.45
CA TYR A 74 17.67 0.31 -12.02
C TYR A 74 18.67 -0.50 -11.20
N ALA A 75 19.06 -1.69 -11.67
CA ALA A 75 19.98 -2.57 -10.96
C ALA A 75 21.38 -1.95 -10.83
N GLU A 76 21.90 -1.34 -11.89
CA GLU A 76 23.20 -0.65 -11.89
C GLU A 76 23.17 0.58 -10.99
N TRP A 77 22.15 1.42 -11.12
CA TRP A 77 21.98 2.60 -10.28
C TRP A 77 21.87 2.23 -8.81
N ARG A 78 21.07 1.21 -8.46
CA ARG A 78 20.86 0.79 -7.07
C ARG A 78 22.15 0.33 -6.40
N LYS A 79 23.05 -0.33 -7.14
CA LYS A 79 24.37 -0.73 -6.63
C LYS A 79 25.28 0.46 -6.33
N MET A 80 25.24 1.50 -7.16
CA MET A 80 26.14 2.65 -7.05
C MET A 80 25.61 3.77 -6.13
N PHE A 81 24.30 3.98 -6.16
CA PHE A 81 23.63 5.17 -5.61
C PHE A 81 22.45 4.86 -4.69
N GLY A 82 22.09 3.59 -4.51
CA GLY A 82 21.02 3.19 -3.61
C GLY A 82 21.20 3.78 -2.21
N HIS A 83 20.10 4.25 -1.62
CA HIS A 83 20.01 4.91 -0.32
C HIS A 83 20.74 6.24 -0.18
N LYS A 84 21.14 6.89 -1.30
CA LYS A 84 21.67 8.26 -1.31
C LYS A 84 20.58 9.29 -1.63
N PRO A 85 20.70 10.55 -1.16
CA PRO A 85 19.80 11.63 -1.52
C PRO A 85 19.91 11.98 -3.01
N MET A 86 18.78 12.37 -3.62
CA MET A 86 18.71 12.74 -5.03
C MET A 86 18.93 14.24 -5.23
N ASN A 87 19.44 14.59 -6.41
CA ASN A 87 19.63 15.99 -6.79
C ASN A 87 18.28 16.70 -6.98
N LYS A 88 18.26 18.02 -6.84
CA LYS A 88 17.07 18.83 -7.11
C LYS A 88 16.61 18.62 -8.56
N GLY A 89 15.30 18.45 -8.75
CA GLY A 89 14.71 18.19 -10.08
C GLY A 89 14.85 16.75 -10.55
N TRP A 90 15.25 15.82 -9.65
CA TRP A 90 15.32 14.39 -9.95
C TRP A 90 14.04 13.86 -10.57
N ARG A 91 14.22 13.02 -11.59
CA ARG A 91 13.17 12.20 -12.19
C ARG A 91 13.74 10.81 -12.41
N CYS A 92 13.01 9.80 -11.95
CA CYS A 92 13.39 8.40 -12.12
C CYS A 92 13.40 8.03 -13.62
N PRO A 93 14.55 7.61 -14.20
CA PRO A 93 14.64 7.34 -15.64
C PRO A 93 14.25 5.91 -16.05
N TRP A 94 14.21 4.95 -15.11
CA TRP A 94 13.95 3.53 -15.41
C TRP A 94 12.49 3.11 -15.22
N THR A 95 11.64 3.99 -14.70
CA THR A 95 10.22 3.72 -14.47
C THR A 95 9.39 4.45 -15.53
N LYS A 96 8.26 3.86 -15.94
CA LYS A 96 7.34 4.48 -16.91
C LYS A 96 6.94 5.91 -16.48
N PRO A 97 6.93 6.90 -17.39
CA PRO A 97 6.63 8.30 -17.06
C PRO A 97 5.28 8.51 -16.33
N GLU A 98 4.28 7.71 -16.68
CA GLU A 98 2.93 7.75 -16.12
C GLU A 98 2.79 7.04 -14.76
N ALA A 99 3.84 6.38 -14.27
CA ALA A 99 3.76 5.50 -13.09
C ALA A 99 3.29 6.21 -11.83
N LEU A 100 3.73 7.45 -11.59
CA LEU A 100 3.32 8.21 -10.41
C LEU A 100 1.85 8.63 -10.51
N ASP A 101 1.41 9.09 -11.67
CA ASP A 101 0.02 9.53 -11.84
C ASP A 101 -0.94 8.33 -11.73
N MET A 102 -0.57 7.18 -12.28
CA MET A 102 -1.32 5.94 -12.11
C MET A 102 -1.28 5.42 -10.67
N TRP A 103 -0.14 5.50 -9.99
CA TRP A 103 -0.01 5.17 -8.57
C TRP A 103 -1.00 5.96 -7.71
N ILE A 104 -1.04 7.28 -7.92
CA ILE A 104 -1.98 8.16 -7.22
C ILE A 104 -3.41 7.74 -7.54
N LYS A 105 -3.74 7.59 -8.82
CA LYS A 105 -5.09 7.22 -9.25
C LYS A 105 -5.59 5.92 -8.60
N ILE A 106 -4.79 4.85 -8.65
CA ILE A 106 -5.18 3.55 -8.10
C ILE A 106 -5.45 3.65 -6.61
N ASN A 107 -4.58 4.33 -5.86
CA ASN A 107 -4.76 4.44 -4.42
C ASN A 107 -5.96 5.31 -4.05
N LEU A 108 -6.31 6.31 -4.86
CA LEU A 108 -7.55 7.06 -4.71
C LEU A 108 -8.77 6.18 -5.01
N ASP A 109 -8.71 5.35 -6.05
CA ASP A 109 -9.79 4.42 -6.38
C ASP A 109 -9.95 3.33 -5.29
N CYS A 110 -8.85 2.83 -4.71
CA CYS A 110 -8.87 1.93 -3.55
C CYS A 110 -9.48 2.60 -2.31
N LEU A 111 -9.14 3.87 -2.04
CA LEU A 111 -9.76 4.66 -0.98
C LEU A 111 -11.27 4.77 -1.20
N ASP A 112 -11.69 5.06 -2.42
CA ASP A 112 -13.10 5.18 -2.78
C ASP A 112 -13.84 3.86 -2.59
N TYR A 113 -13.23 2.76 -3.05
CA TYR A 113 -13.77 1.42 -2.86
C TYR A 113 -13.89 1.07 -1.37
N ALA A 114 -12.85 1.30 -0.58
CA ALA A 114 -12.85 1.02 0.85
C ALA A 114 -13.92 1.84 1.58
N TYR A 115 -14.01 3.14 1.29
CA TYR A 115 -15.00 4.04 1.88
C TYR A 115 -16.44 3.59 1.54
N ASN A 116 -16.72 3.30 0.27
CA ASN A 116 -18.05 2.90 -0.18
C ASN A 116 -18.52 1.56 0.40
N ASN A 117 -17.59 0.72 0.88
CA ASN A 117 -17.87 -0.60 1.44
C ASN A 117 -17.62 -0.70 2.95
N GLY A 118 -17.27 0.41 3.62
CA GLY A 118 -16.97 0.42 5.06
C GLY A 118 -15.77 -0.45 5.44
N LEU A 119 -14.74 -0.51 4.59
CA LEU A 119 -13.57 -1.38 4.74
C LEU A 119 -12.34 -0.60 5.23
N LEU A 120 -11.40 -1.34 5.81
CA LEU A 120 -10.03 -0.88 6.07
C LEU A 120 -9.23 -0.89 4.75
N TRP A 121 -8.42 0.16 4.53
CA TRP A 121 -7.42 0.22 3.46
C TRP A 121 -6.00 0.30 4.05
N VAL A 122 -5.22 -0.78 3.92
CA VAL A 122 -3.87 -0.91 4.48
C VAL A 122 -2.81 -0.70 3.40
N ILE A 123 -2.38 0.55 3.27
CA ILE A 123 -1.37 0.95 2.30
C ILE A 123 0.05 0.84 2.88
N CYS A 124 1.01 0.37 2.08
CA CYS A 124 2.41 0.23 2.50
C CYS A 124 3.37 0.90 1.52
N TRP A 125 4.19 1.82 2.04
CA TRP A 125 5.20 2.55 1.27
C TRP A 125 6.57 2.39 1.90
N HIS A 126 7.57 2.14 1.06
CA HIS A 126 8.96 2.18 1.45
C HIS A 126 9.49 3.62 1.27
N PRO A 127 9.87 4.34 2.35
CA PRO A 127 10.19 5.77 2.29
C PRO A 127 11.16 6.17 1.17
N TYR A 128 12.19 5.35 0.94
CA TYR A 128 13.18 5.62 -0.09
C TYR A 128 12.69 5.39 -1.52
N SER A 129 11.88 4.34 -1.76
CA SER A 129 11.32 4.08 -3.09
C SER A 129 10.32 5.19 -3.43
N HIS A 130 9.41 5.48 -2.49
CA HIS A 130 8.52 6.62 -2.57
C HIS A 130 9.25 7.94 -2.88
N TYR A 131 10.34 8.26 -2.18
CA TYR A 131 11.13 9.47 -2.44
C TYR A 131 11.76 9.53 -3.85
N ILE A 132 12.23 8.41 -4.41
CA ILE A 132 12.81 8.36 -5.76
C ILE A 132 11.76 8.64 -6.83
N HIS A 133 10.55 8.12 -6.64
CA HIS A 133 9.48 8.15 -7.65
C HIS A 133 8.50 9.32 -7.47
N ASP A 134 8.37 9.83 -6.25
CA ASP A 134 7.51 10.95 -5.84
C ASP A 134 8.27 11.95 -4.94
N PRO A 135 9.31 12.65 -5.46
CA PRO A 135 10.16 13.54 -4.66
C PRO A 135 9.42 14.75 -4.09
N GLU A 136 8.29 15.13 -4.69
CA GLU A 136 7.42 16.22 -4.21
C GLU A 136 6.32 15.71 -3.27
N ASN A 137 6.29 14.41 -2.98
CA ASN A 137 5.30 13.76 -2.15
C ASN A 137 3.87 14.09 -2.60
N ARG A 138 3.57 14.00 -3.89
CA ARG A 138 2.24 14.27 -4.49
C ARG A 138 1.19 13.28 -4.01
N MET A 139 1.56 12.04 -3.73
CA MET A 139 0.62 10.99 -3.34
C MET A 139 -0.06 11.32 -2.00
N LEU A 140 0.70 11.47 -0.92
CA LEU A 140 0.13 11.57 0.43
C LEU A 140 -0.88 12.74 0.57
N PRO A 141 -0.59 13.97 0.13
CA PRO A 141 -1.55 15.07 0.12
C PRO A 141 -2.77 14.78 -0.76
N SER A 142 -2.60 14.09 -1.89
CA SER A 142 -3.72 13.71 -2.76
C SER A 142 -4.67 12.75 -2.04
N LEU A 143 -4.12 11.73 -1.36
CA LEU A 143 -4.88 10.77 -0.56
C LEU A 143 -5.61 11.45 0.60
N LEU A 144 -4.90 12.27 1.39
CA LEU A 144 -5.48 12.97 2.54
C LEU A 144 -6.57 13.97 2.11
N LYS A 145 -6.36 14.70 1.00
CA LYS A 145 -7.35 15.62 0.44
C LYS A 145 -8.58 14.89 -0.11
N ALA A 146 -8.40 13.70 -0.70
CA ALA A 146 -9.53 12.89 -1.14
C ALA A 146 -10.33 12.36 0.06
N ALA A 147 -9.64 11.86 1.08
CA ALA A 147 -10.26 11.38 2.31
C ALA A 147 -11.04 12.48 3.04
N SER A 148 -10.49 13.70 3.12
CA SER A 148 -11.14 14.83 3.79
C SER A 148 -12.39 15.36 3.07
N LYS A 149 -12.61 14.98 1.80
CA LYS A 149 -13.77 15.37 1.01
C LYS A 149 -14.94 14.39 1.09
N LYS A 150 -14.74 13.23 1.74
CA LYS A 150 -15.82 12.26 1.93
C LYS A 150 -16.86 12.82 2.90
N ALA A 151 -18.14 12.54 2.63
CA ALA A 151 -19.24 13.06 3.45
C ALA A 151 -19.20 12.51 4.89
N GLY A 152 -18.79 11.25 5.05
CA GLY A 152 -18.47 10.64 6.34
C GLY A 152 -17.00 10.83 6.72
N LYS A 153 -16.70 10.68 8.01
CA LYS A 153 -15.32 10.74 8.50
C LYS A 153 -14.55 9.50 8.02
N VAL A 154 -13.52 9.70 7.21
CA VAL A 154 -12.49 8.69 6.97
C VAL A 154 -11.55 8.68 8.17
N TRP A 155 -11.41 7.53 8.83
CA TRP A 155 -10.50 7.39 9.95
C TRP A 155 -9.10 7.01 9.46
N ILE A 156 -8.18 7.97 9.52
CA ILE A 156 -6.75 7.72 9.29
C ILE A 156 -6.14 7.32 10.62
N CYS A 157 -5.58 6.12 10.68
CA CYS A 157 -5.14 5.49 11.93
C CYS A 157 -3.90 4.62 11.75
N THR A 158 -3.35 4.15 12.86
CA THR A 158 -2.27 3.17 12.89
C THR A 158 -2.85 1.76 12.93
N LEU A 159 -2.05 0.75 12.57
CA LEU A 159 -2.44 -0.65 12.72
C LEU A 159 -2.70 -1.04 14.18
N ARG A 160 -2.08 -0.35 15.14
CA ARG A 160 -2.38 -0.55 16.57
C ARG A 160 -3.82 -0.14 16.89
N ASP A 161 -4.25 1.02 16.40
CA ASP A 161 -5.62 1.50 16.63
C ASP A 161 -6.66 0.54 16.01
N VAL A 162 -6.33 -0.05 14.85
CA VAL A 162 -7.17 -1.08 14.21
C VAL A 162 -7.28 -2.32 15.11
N VAL A 163 -6.18 -2.80 15.66
CA VAL A 163 -6.17 -3.95 16.59
C VAL A 163 -7.00 -3.65 17.84
N ASP A 164 -6.82 -2.47 18.43
CA ASP A 164 -7.57 -2.07 19.63
C ASP A 164 -9.08 -2.03 19.34
N ARG A 165 -9.48 -1.56 18.16
CA ARG A 165 -10.88 -1.61 17.69
C ARG A 165 -11.41 -3.02 17.48
N MET A 166 -10.59 -3.93 16.95
CA MET A 166 -11.00 -5.33 16.72
C MET A 166 -11.24 -6.05 18.05
N ILE A 167 -10.37 -5.85 19.04
CA ILE A 167 -10.47 -6.50 20.35
C ILE A 167 -11.69 -5.99 21.14
N VAL A 168 -11.95 -4.67 21.11
CA VAL A 168 -13.12 -4.09 21.82
C VAL A 168 -14.44 -4.63 21.28
N VAL A 169 -14.52 -4.90 19.98
CA VAL A 169 -15.74 -5.47 19.36
C VAL A 169 -15.98 -6.92 19.79
N ASP A 170 -14.93 -7.69 20.09
CA ASP A 170 -15.05 -9.07 20.57
C ASP A 170 -15.52 -9.15 22.04
N GLU A 171 -15.31 -8.11 22.85
CA GLU A 171 -15.79 -8.06 24.25
C GLU A 171 -17.26 -7.65 24.39
N GLU A 172 -17.85 -7.08 23.34
CA GLU A 172 -19.26 -6.63 23.29
C GLU A 172 -20.22 -7.63 22.62
N GLN A 173 -19.73 -8.81 22.19
CA GLN A 173 -20.51 -9.91 21.61
C GLN A 173 -20.61 -11.11 22.56
#